data_AF-A0A0P9NVQ0-F1
#
_entry.id   AF-A0A0P9NVQ0-F1
#
_cell.length_a   1.000
_cell.length_b   1.000
_cell.length_c   1.000
_cell.angle_alpha   90.00
_cell.angle_beta   90.00
_cell.angle_gamma   90.00
#
_symmetry.space_group_name_H-M   'P 1'
#
loop_
_entity.id
_entity.type
_entity.pdbx_description
1 polymer ?
#
loop_
_entity_poly.entity_id
_entity_poly.type
_entity_poly.pdbx_seq_one_letter_code
_entity_poly.pdbx_strand_id
1 'polypeptide(L)'
;MNRQAKQQLMKRFTSGQVEICKKLLKLSRQVHKFNARVEFLVLTFKHDLVDAVVRYELWDNGFEGLGERQFDNCFEMGDSAEVIAELITTARREGFVEKIQTWCGNESFARW
;
A
#
# COMPACT_ATOMS: atom_id res chain seq x y z
N MET A 1 -4.59 -18.45 16.79
CA MET A 1 -3.19 -17.96 16.84
C MET A 1 -2.90 -17.38 18.23
N ASN A 2 -1.82 -17.81 18.90
CA ASN A 2 -1.53 -17.40 20.30
C ASN A 2 -0.91 -15.99 20.37
N ARG A 3 -1.15 -15.27 21.47
CA ARG A 3 -0.79 -13.85 21.70
C ARG A 3 0.71 -13.58 21.57
N GLN A 4 1.56 -14.55 21.90
CA GLN A 4 3.02 -14.50 21.74
C GLN A 4 3.47 -14.53 20.27
N ALA A 5 2.82 -15.32 19.41
CA ALA A 5 3.13 -15.34 17.98
C ALA A 5 2.80 -13.99 17.33
N LYS A 6 1.67 -13.39 17.73
CA LYS A 6 1.28 -12.04 17.30
C LYS A 6 2.29 -10.96 17.75
N GLN A 7 2.85 -11.08 18.96
CA GLN A 7 3.87 -10.16 19.49
C GLN A 7 5.26 -10.34 18.85
N GLN A 8 5.64 -11.55 18.44
CA GLN A 8 6.90 -11.78 17.71
C GLN A 8 6.84 -11.33 16.25
N LEU A 9 5.68 -11.47 15.57
CA LEU A 9 5.45 -10.99 14.19
C LEU A 9 5.49 -9.45 14.11
N MET A 10 4.99 -8.75 15.13
CA MET A 10 5.04 -7.29 15.23
C MET A 10 6.44 -6.71 15.47
N LYS A 11 7.49 -7.52 15.62
CA LYS A 11 8.87 -7.02 15.80
C LYS A 11 9.47 -6.40 14.54
N ARG A 12 8.90 -6.66 13.35
CA ARG A 12 9.41 -6.19 12.06
C ARG A 12 8.90 -4.79 11.68
N PHE A 13 7.81 -4.34 12.29
CA PHE A 13 7.18 -3.04 12.03
C PHE A 13 7.21 -2.17 13.28
N THR A 14 7.51 -0.89 13.10
CA THR A 14 7.42 0.08 14.20
C THR A 14 5.97 0.21 14.69
N SER A 15 5.77 0.70 15.92
CA SER A 15 4.42 0.98 16.45
C SER A 15 3.61 1.91 15.55
N GLY A 16 4.28 2.88 14.90
CA GLY A 16 3.67 3.75 13.89
C GLY A 16 3.20 3.00 12.65
N GLN A 17 4.02 2.08 12.11
CA GLN A 17 3.64 1.27 10.95
C GLN A 17 2.48 0.33 11.24
N VAL A 18 2.36 -0.19 12.46
CA VAL A 18 1.21 -1.02 12.85
C VAL A 18 -0.12 -0.28 12.71
N GLU A 19 -0.18 0.99 13.13
CA GLU A 19 -1.39 1.79 12.96
C GLU A 19 -1.70 2.07 11.48
N ILE A 20 -0.66 2.27 10.66
CA ILE A 20 -0.82 2.36 9.21
C ILE A 20 -1.37 1.06 8.62
N CYS A 21 -0.85 -0.10 9.00
CA CYS A 21 -1.36 -1.40 8.54
C CYS A 21 -2.84 -1.61 8.91
N LYS A 22 -3.27 -1.19 10.10
CA LYS A 22 -4.70 -1.23 10.47
C LYS A 22 -5.55 -0.33 9.56
N LYS A 23 -5.05 0.86 9.22
CA LYS A 23 -5.72 1.78 8.30
C LYS A 23 -5.80 1.21 6.89
N LEU A 24 -4.70 0.67 6.38
CA LEU A 24 -4.64 -0.04 5.10
C LEU A 24 -5.66 -1.18 5.06
N LEU A 25 -5.77 -1.98 6.13
CA LEU A 25 -6.72 -3.10 6.18
C LEU A 25 -8.18 -2.63 6.11
N LYS A 26 -8.51 -1.46 6.67
CA LYS A 26 -9.84 -0.86 6.52
C LYS A 26 -10.11 -0.41 5.09
N LEU A 27 -9.10 0.18 4.44
CA LEU A 27 -9.17 0.66 3.05
C LEU A 27 -9.23 -0.50 2.05
N SER A 28 -8.55 -1.61 2.32
CA SER A 28 -8.50 -2.78 1.44
C SER A 28 -9.87 -3.42 1.21
N ARG A 29 -10.77 -3.29 2.19
CA ARG A 29 -12.19 -3.70 2.09
C ARG A 29 -13.05 -2.75 1.26
N GLN A 30 -12.50 -1.61 0.87
CA GLN A 30 -13.18 -0.52 0.18
C GLN A 30 -12.54 -0.21 -1.18
N VAL A 31 -11.69 -1.09 -1.72
CA VAL A 31 -11.03 -0.88 -3.02
C VAL A 31 -12.00 -0.70 -4.19
N HIS A 32 -13.28 -1.06 -4.04
CA HIS A 32 -14.32 -0.69 -5.02
C HIS A 32 -14.57 0.83 -5.12
N LYS A 33 -14.09 1.63 -4.17
CA LYS A 33 -14.20 3.10 -4.15
C LYS A 33 -12.87 3.72 -4.60
N PHE A 34 -12.94 4.64 -5.56
CA PHE A 34 -11.77 5.36 -6.09
C PHE A 34 -10.89 5.98 -4.98
N ASN A 35 -11.47 6.83 -4.12
CA ASN A 35 -10.71 7.51 -3.06
C ASN A 35 -10.03 6.55 -2.09
N ALA A 36 -10.63 5.38 -1.83
CA ALA A 36 -10.04 4.39 -0.93
C ALA A 36 -8.81 3.73 -1.55
N ARG A 37 -8.81 3.48 -2.87
CA ARG A 37 -7.65 2.94 -3.60
C ARG A 37 -6.50 3.92 -3.66
N VAL A 38 -6.79 5.19 -3.97
CA VAL A 38 -5.79 6.26 -3.94
C VAL A 38 -5.17 6.36 -2.55
N GLU A 39 -5.98 6.45 -1.49
CA GLU A 39 -5.48 6.55 -0.12
C GLU A 39 -4.70 5.30 0.30
N PHE A 40 -5.14 4.12 -0.12
CA PHE A 40 -4.41 2.86 0.10
C PHE A 40 -3.02 2.95 -0.50
N LEU A 41 -2.89 3.27 -1.79
CA LEU A 41 -1.61 3.36 -2.48
C LEU A 41 -0.71 4.44 -1.87
N VAL A 42 -1.26 5.63 -1.59
CA VAL A 42 -0.53 6.75 -0.95
C VAL A 42 0.07 6.29 0.37
N LEU A 43 -0.71 5.67 1.27
CA LEU A 43 -0.19 5.19 2.55
C LEU A 43 0.84 4.07 2.38
N THR A 44 0.62 3.19 1.41
CA THR A 44 1.52 2.05 1.17
C THR A 44 2.90 2.52 0.72
N PHE A 45 2.97 3.45 -0.24
CA PHE A 45 4.24 4.04 -0.69
C PHE A 45 4.86 4.98 0.34
N LYS A 46 4.08 5.87 0.94
CA LYS A 46 4.58 6.86 1.90
C LYS A 46 5.29 6.22 3.08
N HIS A 47 4.81 5.07 3.54
CA HIS A 47 5.32 4.34 4.71
C HIS A 47 6.21 3.13 4.38
N ASP A 48 6.66 3.00 3.12
CA ASP A 48 7.57 1.93 2.67
C ASP A 48 6.99 0.51 2.91
N LEU A 49 5.68 0.35 2.70
CA LEU A 49 4.96 -0.91 2.91
C LEU A 49 4.65 -1.65 1.61
N VAL A 50 5.04 -1.12 0.45
CA VAL A 50 4.60 -1.66 -0.85
C VAL A 50 5.09 -3.09 -1.05
N ASP A 51 6.37 -3.36 -0.80
CA ASP A 51 6.94 -4.70 -0.89
C ASP A 51 6.30 -5.66 0.13
N ALA A 52 6.03 -5.18 1.34
CA ALA A 52 5.37 -5.99 2.37
C ALA A 52 3.92 -6.36 2.01
N VAL A 53 3.22 -5.52 1.24
CA VAL A 53 1.88 -5.81 0.71
C VAL A 53 1.99 -6.79 -0.46
N VAL A 54 2.76 -6.46 -1.50
CA VAL A 54 2.80 -7.27 -2.75
C VAL A 54 3.45 -8.64 -2.54
N ARG A 55 4.31 -8.81 -1.54
CA ARG A 55 4.89 -10.11 -1.17
C ARG A 55 4.08 -10.88 -0.12
N TYR A 56 2.87 -10.42 0.21
CA TYR A 56 2.00 -11.02 1.23
C TYR A 56 2.59 -11.05 2.65
N GLU A 57 3.68 -10.33 2.94
CA GLU A 57 4.27 -10.32 4.28
C GLU A 57 3.27 -9.79 5.32
N LEU A 58 2.53 -8.72 5.02
CA LEU A 58 1.53 -8.20 5.96
C LEU A 58 0.39 -9.20 6.22
N TRP A 59 -0.04 -9.92 5.19
CA TRP A 59 -1.00 -11.00 5.31
C TRP A 59 -0.52 -12.07 6.31
N ASP A 60 0.68 -12.59 6.09
CA ASP A 60 1.30 -13.62 6.93
C ASP A 60 1.53 -13.17 8.37
N ASN A 61 1.67 -11.86 8.57
CA ASN A 61 1.86 -11.24 9.88
C ASN A 61 0.53 -10.87 10.58
N GLY A 62 -0.60 -11.39 10.11
CA GLY A 62 -1.90 -11.28 10.77
C GLY A 62 -2.74 -10.08 10.36
N PHE A 63 -2.41 -9.44 9.23
CA PHE A 63 -3.26 -8.47 8.54
C PHE A 63 -3.93 -9.10 7.32
N GLU A 64 -4.62 -10.22 7.51
CA GLU A 64 -5.40 -10.90 6.47
C GLU A 64 -6.32 -9.90 5.73
N GLY A 65 -6.12 -9.77 4.42
CA GLY A 65 -6.70 -8.73 3.57
C GLY A 65 -5.71 -7.66 3.09
N LEU A 66 -4.43 -7.77 3.44
CA LEU A 66 -3.32 -6.96 2.90
C LEU A 66 -2.34 -7.85 2.13
N GLY A 67 -2.64 -8.07 0.86
CA GLY A 67 -1.77 -8.80 -0.06
C GLY A 67 -1.78 -8.19 -1.47
N GLU A 68 -1.01 -8.78 -2.38
CA GLU A 68 -0.91 -8.38 -3.78
C GLU A 68 -2.29 -8.23 -4.43
N ARG A 69 -3.24 -9.16 -4.18
CA ARG A 69 -4.59 -9.06 -4.74
C ARG A 69 -5.29 -7.73 -4.43
N GLN A 70 -5.13 -7.19 -3.22
CA GLN A 70 -5.71 -5.89 -2.89
C GLN A 70 -4.96 -4.72 -3.51
N PHE A 71 -3.65 -4.87 -3.72
CA PHE A 71 -2.84 -3.91 -4.45
C PHE A 71 -3.24 -3.87 -5.93
N ASP A 72 -3.35 -5.02 -6.61
CA ASP A 72 -3.75 -5.11 -8.03
C ASP A 72 -5.18 -4.61 -8.26
N ASN A 73 -6.10 -4.94 -7.35
CA ASN A 73 -7.47 -4.40 -7.37
C ASN A 73 -7.51 -2.87 -7.36
N CYS A 74 -6.43 -2.19 -6.94
CA CYS A 74 -6.38 -0.74 -7.03
C CYS A 74 -6.39 -0.24 -8.49
N PHE A 75 -5.96 -1.06 -9.44
CA PHE A 75 -5.83 -0.72 -10.86
C PHE A 75 -6.82 -1.48 -11.76
N GLU A 76 -7.49 -2.53 -11.27
CA GLU A 76 -8.37 -3.39 -12.07
C GLU A 76 -9.82 -2.87 -12.27
N MET A 77 -10.15 -1.64 -11.85
CA MET A 77 -11.53 -1.12 -11.96
C MET A 77 -11.81 -0.29 -13.23
N GLY A 78 -10.88 -0.27 -14.18
CA GLY A 78 -11.02 0.45 -15.46
C GLY A 78 -10.65 1.93 -15.44
N ASP A 79 -10.20 2.45 -14.30
CA ASP A 79 -9.80 3.85 -14.05
C ASP A 79 -8.37 3.94 -13.47
N SER A 80 -7.49 3.02 -13.90
CA SER A 80 -6.12 2.93 -13.41
C SER A 80 -5.29 4.18 -13.71
N ALA A 81 -5.50 4.82 -14.86
CA ALA A 81 -4.80 6.04 -15.24
C ALA A 81 -5.11 7.19 -14.26
N GLU A 82 -6.37 7.33 -13.87
CA GLU A 82 -6.84 8.33 -12.90
C GLU A 82 -6.30 8.04 -11.49
N VAL A 83 -6.30 6.77 -11.07
CA VAL A 83 -5.71 6.37 -9.78
C VAL A 83 -4.20 6.68 -9.73
N ILE A 84 -3.47 6.38 -10.81
CA ILE A 84 -2.04 6.66 -10.92
C ILE A 84 -1.79 8.17 -10.92
N ALA A 85 -2.56 8.94 -11.69
CA ALA A 85 -2.42 10.39 -11.76
C ALA A 85 -2.61 11.05 -10.38
N GLU A 86 -3.63 10.63 -9.62
CA GLU A 86 -3.90 11.16 -8.28
C GLU A 86 -2.80 10.73 -7.28
N LEU A 87 -2.32 9.48 -7.37
CA LEU A 87 -1.19 8.99 -6.58
C LEU A 87 0.08 9.82 -6.83
N ILE A 88 0.47 10.02 -8.09
CA ILE A 88 1.67 10.78 -8.48
C ILE A 88 1.54 12.25 -8.07
N THR A 89 0.38 12.86 -8.30
CA THR A 89 0.10 14.24 -7.88
C THR A 89 0.25 14.39 -6.37
N THR A 90 -0.34 13.49 -5.60
CA THR A 90 -0.23 13.46 -4.14
C THR A 90 1.21 13.20 -3.69
N ALA A 91 1.92 12.27 -4.33
CA ALA A 91 3.30 11.94 -4.00
C ALA A 91 4.28 13.09 -4.25
N ARG A 92 4.09 13.85 -5.34
CA ARG A 92 4.85 15.08 -5.62
C ARG A 92 4.55 16.15 -4.56
N ARG A 93 3.27 16.37 -4.25
CA ARG A 93 2.83 17.36 -3.24
C ARG A 93 3.36 17.05 -1.84
N GLU A 94 3.40 15.77 -1.46
CA GLU A 94 3.80 15.33 -0.12
C GLU A 94 5.28 14.90 -0.02
N GLY A 95 6.04 14.99 -1.12
CA GLY A 95 7.49 14.77 -1.12
C GLY A 95 7.94 13.31 -1.02
N PHE A 96 7.15 12.35 -1.53
CA PHE A 96 7.53 10.92 -1.55
C PHE A 96 7.56 10.30 -2.95
N VAL A 97 7.49 11.10 -4.01
CA VAL A 97 7.45 10.62 -5.40
C VAL A 97 8.63 9.73 -5.80
N GLU A 98 9.83 9.99 -5.26
CA GLU A 98 11.03 9.20 -5.54
C GLU A 98 10.89 7.73 -5.10
N LYS A 99 10.06 7.45 -4.08
CA LYS A 99 9.76 6.08 -3.64
C LYS A 99 9.03 5.29 -4.73
N ILE A 100 8.10 5.95 -5.42
CA ILE A 100 7.34 5.34 -6.53
C ILE A 100 8.28 5.11 -7.71
N GLN A 101 9.05 6.13 -8.09
CA GLN A 101 10.02 6.04 -9.19
C GLN A 101 11.05 4.92 -8.97
N THR A 102 11.56 4.79 -7.73
CA THR A 102 12.50 3.73 -7.36
C THR A 102 11.86 2.35 -7.50
N TRP A 103 10.60 2.19 -7.08
CA TRP A 103 9.92 0.90 -7.09
C TRP A 103 9.53 0.44 -8.50
N CYS A 104 8.99 1.33 -9.35
CA CYS A 104 8.54 0.96 -10.71
C CYS A 104 9.63 1.11 -11.79
N GLY A 105 10.75 1.76 -11.48
CA GLY A 105 11.84 2.05 -12.40
C GLY A 105 11.58 3.26 -13.31
N ASN A 106 12.68 3.87 -13.78
CA ASN A 106 12.64 5.12 -14.55
C ASN A 106 11.82 5.04 -15.84
N GLU A 107 11.89 3.92 -16.57
CA GLU A 107 11.16 3.76 -17.84
C GLU A 107 9.65 3.71 -17.67
N SER A 108 9.18 3.02 -16.63
CA SER A 108 7.75 2.97 -16.28
C SER A 108 7.28 4.32 -15.76
N PHE A 109 8.07 4.92 -14.86
CA PHE A 109 7.75 6.19 -14.24
C PHE A 109 7.67 7.34 -15.26
N ALA A 110 8.52 7.35 -16.28
CA ALA A 110 8.54 8.37 -17.33
C ALA A 110 7.22 8.49 -18.12
N ARG A 111 6.31 7.52 -17.97
CA ARG A 111 4.99 7.52 -18.59
C ARG A 111 3.94 8.29 -17.77
N TRP A 112 4.29 8.81 -16.58
CA TRP A 112 3.36 9.40 -15.59
C TRP A 112 3.75 10.82 -15.09
#